data_AF-H3GT74-F1
#
_entry.id   AF-H3GT74-F1
#
_cell.length_a   1.000
_cell.length_b   1.000
_cell.length_c   1.000
_cell.angle_alpha   90.00
_cell.angle_beta   90.00
_cell.angle_gamma   90.00
#
_symmetry.space_group_name_H-M   'P 1'
#
loop_
_entity.id
_entity.type
_entity.pdbx_description
1 polymer ?
#
loop_
_entity_poly.entity_id
_entity_poly.type
_entity_poly.pdbx_seq_one_letter_code
_entity_poly.pdbx_strand_id
1 'polypeptide(L)'
;MSYGGNVEGYLLKIDGEKTRIVYCILDEGMLQYFSRMGGELLGAIALSGSKVDVFLLPSNEFGQMRNQFRVDAQPRTPSVRRRGAPQPVEADTLVSITFAGSTREVTDQWAVSILNWNRYSWEDGQMVCSTKHEFHTLQKLIKLSDSKPDKTTTDPVVPVGVSPAVLPL
;
A
#
# COMPACT_ATOMS: atom_id res chain seq x y z
N MET A 1 2.19 -26.07 -9.30
CA MET A 1 2.90 -24.83 -8.95
C MET A 1 1.96 -24.10 -8.02
N SER A 2 2.20 -24.20 -6.71
CA SER A 2 1.33 -23.58 -5.71
C SER A 2 1.67 -22.09 -5.70
N TYR A 3 0.75 -21.26 -6.20
CA TYR A 3 0.88 -19.82 -6.09
C TYR A 3 0.69 -19.49 -4.61
N GLY A 4 1.78 -19.19 -3.91
CA GLY A 4 1.68 -18.55 -2.61
C GLY A 4 0.84 -17.30 -2.78
N GLY A 5 -0.19 -17.16 -1.96
CA GLY A 5 -1.12 -16.05 -2.05
C GLY A 5 -0.44 -14.72 -1.73
N ASN A 6 -0.61 -13.77 -2.62
CA ASN A 6 -0.25 -12.39 -2.38
C ASN A 6 -1.52 -11.56 -2.16
N VAL A 7 -1.42 -10.51 -1.34
CA VAL A 7 -2.49 -9.52 -1.22
C VAL A 7 -2.17 -8.35 -2.13
N GLU A 8 -2.99 -8.10 -3.15
CA GLU A 8 -2.73 -7.05 -4.14
C GLU A 8 -3.96 -6.17 -4.41
N GLY A 9 -3.73 -4.89 -4.76
CA GLY A 9 -4.81 -3.92 -4.98
C GLY A 9 -4.33 -2.48 -5.13
N TYR A 10 -5.23 -1.58 -5.53
CA TYR A 10 -4.90 -0.16 -5.66
C TYR A 10 -5.14 0.60 -4.35
N LEU A 11 -4.20 1.47 -4.00
CA LEU A 11 -4.29 2.36 -2.85
C LEU A 11 -3.87 3.78 -3.23
N LEU A 12 -4.26 4.76 -2.42
CA LEU A 12 -3.70 6.11 -2.49
C LEU A 12 -2.51 6.19 -1.54
N LYS A 13 -1.31 6.52 -2.04
CA LYS A 13 -0.19 6.91 -1.17
C LYS A 13 -0.26 8.42 -0.92
N ILE A 14 -0.22 8.78 0.36
CA ILE A 14 -0.25 10.17 0.82
C ILE A 14 1.14 10.55 1.31
N ASP A 15 1.66 11.66 0.81
CA ASP A 15 2.99 12.18 1.13
C ASP A 15 2.93 13.71 1.31
N GLY A 16 2.68 14.13 2.55
CA GLY A 16 2.34 15.52 2.86
C GLY A 16 1.09 15.97 2.09
N GLU A 17 1.22 17.00 1.27
CA GLU A 17 0.13 17.53 0.42
C GLU A 17 -0.09 16.75 -0.88
N LYS A 18 0.81 15.81 -1.22
CA LYS A 18 0.75 15.07 -2.48
C LYS A 18 0.01 13.75 -2.28
N THR A 19 -0.83 13.41 -3.24
CA THR A 19 -1.43 12.08 -3.31
C THR A 19 -1.24 11.47 -4.69
N ARG A 20 -0.91 10.18 -4.71
CA ARG A 20 -0.81 9.38 -5.93
C ARG A 20 -1.51 8.04 -5.77
N ILE A 21 -2.13 7.56 -6.83
CA ILE A 21 -2.62 6.19 -6.89
C ILE A 21 -1.42 5.28 -7.14
N VAL A 22 -1.31 4.22 -6.35
CA VAL A 22 -0.27 3.20 -6.45
C VAL A 22 -0.93 1.83 -6.45
N TYR A 23 -0.26 0.87 -7.09
CA TYR A 23 -0.65 -0.53 -7.00
C TYR A 23 0.23 -1.21 -5.97
N CYS A 24 -0.39 -1.73 -4.90
CA CYS A 24 0.32 -2.35 -3.79
C CYS A 24 0.24 -3.87 -3.88
N ILE A 25 1.33 -4.54 -3.52
CA ILE A 25 1.43 -5.99 -3.38
C ILE A 25 2.08 -6.27 -2.03
N LEU A 26 1.38 -7.01 -1.18
CA LEU A 26 1.90 -7.60 0.04
C LEU A 26 2.20 -9.06 -0.24
N ASP A 27 3.49 -9.39 -0.24
CA ASP A 27 3.99 -10.73 -0.55
C ASP A 27 5.26 -11.03 0.25
N GLU A 28 5.40 -12.29 0.70
CA GLU A 28 6.58 -12.81 1.43
C GLU A 28 7.15 -11.88 2.53
N GLY A 29 6.29 -11.13 3.24
CA GLY A 29 6.71 -10.19 4.30
C GLY A 29 7.29 -8.87 3.79
N MET A 30 6.96 -8.49 2.56
CA MET A 30 7.27 -7.21 1.94
C MET A 30 5.97 -6.55 1.46
N LEU A 31 5.81 -5.26 1.76
CA LEU A 31 4.78 -4.43 1.14
C LEU A 31 5.42 -3.58 0.05
N GLN A 32 5.22 -3.94 -1.20
CA GLN A 32 5.73 -3.25 -2.38
C GLN A 32 4.65 -2.37 -2.99
N TYR A 33 5.03 -1.23 -3.56
CA TYR A 33 4.10 -0.38 -4.28
C TYR A 33 4.69 0.11 -5.60
N PHE A 34 3.87 0.04 -6.64
CA PHE A 34 4.20 0.29 -8.02
C PHE A 34 3.40 1.47 -8.56
N SER A 35 3.87 2.07 -9.66
CA SER A 35 3.16 3.17 -10.31
C SER A 35 1.78 2.76 -10.85
N ARG A 36 1.64 1.50 -11.24
CA ARG A 36 0.40 0.84 -11.67
C ARG A 36 0.60 -0.67 -11.66
N MET A 37 -0.46 -1.45 -11.93
CA MET A 37 -0.32 -2.88 -12.19
C MET A 37 0.62 -3.12 -13.38
N GLY A 38 1.67 -3.92 -13.19
CA GLY A 38 2.75 -4.12 -14.18
C GLY A 38 3.60 -2.88 -14.45
N GLY A 39 3.54 -1.86 -13.58
CA GLY A 39 4.32 -0.64 -13.66
C GLY A 39 5.69 -0.73 -12.98
N GLU A 40 6.35 0.42 -12.83
CA GLU A 40 7.65 0.53 -12.17
C GLU A 40 7.49 0.47 -10.64
N LEU A 41 8.44 -0.19 -9.97
CA LEU A 41 8.51 -0.22 -8.51
C LEU A 41 8.84 1.18 -7.99
N LEU A 42 7.96 1.74 -7.17
CA LEU A 42 8.16 3.05 -6.55
C LEU A 42 8.83 2.94 -5.18
N GLY A 43 8.63 1.81 -4.49
CA GLY A 43 9.28 1.52 -3.22
C GLY A 43 8.74 0.26 -2.57
N ALA A 44 9.34 -0.10 -1.43
CA ALA A 44 8.96 -1.28 -0.67
C ALA A 44 9.21 -1.05 0.83
N ILE A 45 8.42 -1.70 1.66
CA ILE A 45 8.58 -1.75 3.12
C ILE A 45 8.84 -3.20 3.52
N ALA A 46 9.95 -3.44 4.23
CA ALA A 46 10.22 -4.74 4.84
C ALA A 46 9.43 -4.90 6.13
N LEU A 47 8.49 -5.85 6.11
CA LEU A 47 7.70 -6.23 7.28
C LEU A 47 8.41 -7.35 8.06
N SER A 48 9.09 -8.24 7.33
CA SER A 48 9.94 -9.28 7.92
C SER A 48 11.14 -8.67 8.63
N GLY A 49 11.42 -9.18 9.84
CA GLY A 49 12.47 -8.63 10.71
C GLY A 49 12.13 -7.27 11.33
N SER A 50 10.96 -6.69 11.05
CA SER A 50 10.53 -5.40 11.60
C SER A 50 9.45 -5.56 12.67
N LYS A 51 9.39 -4.63 13.61
CA LYS A 51 8.16 -4.35 14.35
C LYS A 51 7.24 -3.55 13.42
N VAL A 52 6.05 -4.07 13.15
CA VAL A 52 5.06 -3.45 12.27
C VAL A 52 3.87 -3.03 13.10
N ASP A 53 3.53 -1.75 13.03
CA ASP A 53 2.33 -1.18 13.63
C ASP A 53 1.48 -0.55 12.51
N VAL A 54 0.16 -0.71 12.57
CA VAL A 54 -0.78 -0.12 11.61
C VAL A 54 -1.84 0.67 12.35
N PHE A 55 -2.05 1.92 11.94
CA PHE A 55 -2.97 2.85 12.59
C PHE A 55 -4.05 3.29 11.61
N LEU A 56 -5.32 3.08 11.96
CA LEU A 56 -6.43 3.69 11.23
C LEU A 56 -6.51 5.17 11.60
N LEU A 57 -6.43 6.05 10.61
CA LEU A 57 -6.42 7.48 10.83
C LEU A 57 -7.86 8.04 10.72
N PRO A 58 -8.30 8.86 11.68
CA PRO A 58 -9.64 9.41 11.68
C PRO A 58 -9.79 10.48 10.59
N SER A 59 -10.95 10.50 9.93
CA SER A 59 -11.32 11.51 8.94
C SER A 59 -12.02 12.68 9.64
N ASN A 60 -11.25 13.54 10.32
CA ASN A 60 -11.84 14.52 11.24
C ASN A 60 -12.21 15.87 10.59
N GLU A 61 -11.85 16.13 9.33
CA GLU A 61 -12.10 17.43 8.69
C GLU A 61 -12.81 17.32 7.33
N PHE A 62 -13.70 18.28 7.05
CA PHE A 62 -14.31 18.44 5.73
C PHE A 62 -13.22 18.80 4.71
N GLY A 63 -13.04 17.97 3.67
CA GLY A 63 -12.01 18.14 2.64
C GLY A 63 -10.77 17.25 2.82
N GLN A 64 -10.62 16.60 3.97
CA GLN A 64 -9.52 15.67 4.22
C GLN A 64 -9.79 14.29 3.60
N MET A 65 -8.71 13.62 3.14
CA MET A 65 -8.79 12.29 2.54
C MET A 65 -9.39 11.29 3.53
N ARG A 66 -10.40 10.53 3.10
CA ARG A 66 -11.06 9.53 3.94
C ARG A 66 -10.34 8.18 3.86
N ASN A 67 -10.70 7.27 4.77
CA ASN A 67 -10.26 5.87 4.74
C ASN A 67 -8.72 5.73 4.79
N GLN A 68 -8.07 6.57 5.61
CA GLN A 68 -6.63 6.59 5.74
C GLN A 68 -6.14 5.58 6.77
N PHE A 69 -4.98 5.01 6.52
CA PHE A 69 -4.23 4.21 7.47
C PHE A 69 -2.73 4.47 7.33
N ARG A 70 -2.00 4.37 8.44
CA ARG A 70 -0.55 4.52 8.47
C ARG A 70 0.12 3.20 8.80
N VAL A 71 1.16 2.87 8.06
CA VAL A 71 2.00 1.69 8.28
C VAL A 71 3.35 2.17 8.77
N ASP A 72 3.70 1.75 9.98
CA ASP A 72 4.96 2.04 10.64
C ASP A 72 5.76 0.73 10.73
N ALA A 73 6.94 0.70 10.11
CA ALA A 73 7.85 -0.43 10.14
C ALA A 73 9.21 -0.01 10.72
N GLN A 74 9.57 -0.61 11.85
CA GLN A 74 10.85 -0.37 12.51
C GLN A 74 11.68 -1.66 12.47
N PRO A 75 12.83 -1.69 11.78
CA PRO A 75 13.73 -2.84 11.80
C PRO A 75 14.07 -3.23 13.23
N ARG A 76 13.92 -4.51 13.58
CA ARG A 76 14.42 -5.02 14.86
C ARG A 76 15.92 -5.15 14.71
N THR A 77 16.70 -4.20 15.23
CA THR A 77 18.15 -4.38 15.29
C THR A 77 18.43 -5.65 16.12
N PRO A 78 19.21 -6.60 15.58
CA PRO A 78 19.62 -7.73 16.39
C PRO A 78 20.46 -7.14 17.54
N SER A 79 20.03 -7.40 18.77
CA SER A 79 20.73 -6.98 19.99
C SER A 79 22.03 -7.78 20.16
N VAL A 80 22.93 -7.73 19.17
CA VAL A 80 24.27 -8.25 19.32
C VAL A 80 25.04 -7.26 20.16
N ARG A 81 24.92 -7.40 21.49
CA ARG A 81 25.89 -6.89 22.44
C ARG A 81 27.25 -7.55 22.18
N ARG A 82 28.00 -7.09 21.17
CA ARG A 82 29.45 -7.24 21.18
C ARG A 82 29.97 -6.17 22.14
N ARG A 83 30.42 -6.59 23.32
CA ARG A 83 31.18 -5.73 24.26
C ARG A 83 32.28 -5.01 23.47
N GLY A 84 32.19 -3.68 23.38
CA GLY A 84 33.32 -2.83 23.00
C GLY A 84 33.27 -2.10 21.65
N ALA A 85 32.19 -2.16 20.88
CA ALA A 85 32.06 -1.31 19.69
C ALA A 85 31.40 0.04 20.06
N PRO A 86 31.90 1.20 19.56
CA PRO A 86 31.23 2.49 19.75
C PRO A 86 29.82 2.40 19.16
N GLN A 87 28.83 2.87 19.93
CA GLN A 87 27.44 2.94 19.48
C GLN A 87 27.38 3.62 18.10
N PRO A 88 26.81 2.98 17.06
CA PRO A 88 26.20 3.79 16.03
C PRO A 88 25.04 4.50 16.72
N VAL A 89 25.03 5.83 16.63
CA VAL A 89 23.87 6.65 16.97
C VAL A 89 22.72 6.08 16.14
N GLU A 90 21.86 5.25 16.74
CA GLU A 90 20.69 4.64 16.10
C GLU A 90 19.74 5.79 15.76
N ALA A 91 19.96 6.40 14.59
CA ALA A 91 18.95 7.21 13.94
C ALA A 91 17.76 6.27 13.72
N ASP A 92 16.68 6.60 14.40
CA ASP A 92 15.38 5.95 14.37
C ASP A 92 14.98 5.61 12.92
N THR A 93 15.28 4.39 12.46
CA THR A 93 15.01 3.94 11.08
C THR A 93 13.54 3.54 10.92
N LEU A 94 12.65 4.34 11.49
CA LEU A 94 11.21 4.14 11.38
C LEU A 94 10.77 4.53 9.97
N VAL A 95 10.28 3.56 9.20
CA VAL A 95 9.64 3.80 7.92
C VAL A 95 8.15 3.96 8.17
N SER A 96 7.63 5.18 7.94
CA SER A 96 6.21 5.49 8.08
C SER A 96 5.62 5.86 6.74
N ILE A 97 4.59 5.13 6.29
CA ILE A 97 3.88 5.43 5.03
C ILE A 97 2.38 5.48 5.30
N THR A 98 1.74 6.54 4.82
CA THR A 98 0.29 6.69 4.89
C THR A 98 -0.34 6.29 3.57
N PHE A 99 -1.35 5.43 3.66
CA PHE A 99 -2.17 4.99 2.54
C PHE A 99 -3.65 5.33 2.79
N ALA A 100 -4.46 5.30 1.74
CA ALA A 100 -5.90 5.30 1.85
C ALA A 100 -6.56 4.31 0.90
N GLY A 101 -7.57 3.59 1.42
CA GLY A 101 -8.39 2.67 0.64
C GLY A 101 -9.54 3.39 -0.08
N SER A 102 -10.08 2.73 -1.10
CA SER A 102 -11.23 3.23 -1.85
C SER A 102 -12.49 3.30 -0.98
N THR A 103 -12.63 2.34 -0.06
CA THR A 103 -13.67 2.32 0.97
C THR A 103 -13.05 2.03 2.34
N ARG A 104 -13.87 2.13 3.39
CA ARG A 104 -13.45 1.76 4.74
C ARG A 104 -13.14 0.26 4.83
N GLU A 105 -13.94 -0.56 4.18
CA GLU A 105 -13.77 -2.02 4.16
C GLU A 105 -12.44 -2.41 3.51
N VAL A 106 -12.07 -1.77 2.40
CA VAL A 106 -10.76 -1.96 1.74
C VAL A 106 -9.62 -1.55 2.67
N THR A 107 -9.79 -0.44 3.39
CA THR A 107 -8.79 0.03 4.36
C THR A 107 -8.60 -0.95 5.52
N ASP A 108 -9.72 -1.41 6.10
CA ASP A 108 -9.71 -2.37 7.20
C ASP A 108 -9.09 -3.70 6.74
N GLN A 109 -9.41 -4.17 5.54
CA GLN A 109 -8.80 -5.37 4.95
C GLN A 109 -7.28 -5.23 4.78
N TRP A 110 -6.80 -4.13 4.20
CA TRP A 110 -5.37 -3.88 4.08
C TRP A 110 -4.66 -3.80 5.43
N ALA A 111 -5.26 -3.11 6.41
CA ALA A 111 -4.69 -3.00 7.74
C ALA A 111 -4.56 -4.38 8.42
N VAL A 112 -5.60 -5.21 8.33
CA VAL A 112 -5.60 -6.58 8.88
C VAL A 112 -4.60 -7.47 8.15
N SER A 113 -4.53 -7.41 6.82
CA SER A 113 -3.57 -8.21 6.04
C SER A 113 -2.13 -7.84 6.34
N ILE A 114 -1.82 -6.54 6.47
CA ILE A 114 -0.48 -6.07 6.82
C ILE A 114 -0.13 -6.49 8.25
N LEU A 115 -1.02 -6.35 9.23
CA LEU A 115 -0.72 -6.75 10.61
C LEU A 115 -0.49 -8.26 10.77
N ASN A 116 -1.18 -9.06 9.95
CA ASN A 116 -1.11 -10.52 10.01
C ASN A 116 -0.26 -11.14 8.90
N TRP A 117 0.61 -10.36 8.27
CA TRP A 117 1.47 -10.82 7.17
C TRP A 117 2.26 -12.09 7.50
N ASN A 118 2.63 -12.27 8.78
CA ASN A 118 3.43 -13.40 9.27
C ASN A 118 2.60 -14.60 9.74
N ARG A 119 1.27 -14.45 9.87
CA ARG A 119 0.34 -15.51 10.33
C ARG A 119 -0.34 -16.22 9.19
N TYR A 120 -0.49 -15.55 8.05
CA TYR A 120 -1.10 -16.12 6.87
C TYR A 120 0.00 -16.57 5.91
N SER A 121 0.24 -17.88 5.84
CA SER A 121 0.66 -18.47 4.57
C SER A 121 -0.57 -18.41 3.67
N TRP A 122 -0.75 -17.31 2.95
CA TRP A 122 -1.86 -17.21 2.01
C TRP A 122 -1.68 -18.36 1.01
N GLU A 123 -2.62 -19.31 0.98
CA GLU A 123 -2.53 -20.46 0.06
C GLU A 123 -3.07 -20.10 -1.34
N ASP A 124 -3.84 -19.00 -1.44
CA ASP A 124 -4.38 -18.41 -2.66
C ASP A 124 -4.21 -16.88 -2.64
N GLY A 125 -3.87 -16.28 -3.79
CA GLY A 125 -3.72 -14.82 -3.92
C GLY A 125 -5.03 -14.10 -3.65
N GLN A 126 -5.06 -13.22 -2.65
CA GLN A 126 -6.23 -12.44 -2.31
C GLN A 126 -6.12 -11.06 -2.93
N MET A 127 -6.85 -10.85 -4.02
CA MET A 127 -7.06 -9.52 -4.55
C MET A 127 -7.96 -8.74 -3.58
N VAL A 128 -7.41 -7.74 -2.91
CA VAL A 128 -8.18 -6.79 -2.09
C VAL A 128 -8.69 -5.72 -3.05
N CYS A 129 -9.66 -6.13 -3.88
CA CYS A 129 -10.40 -5.27 -4.79
C CYS A 129 -11.88 -5.36 -4.44
N SER A 130 -12.48 -4.25 -4.01
CA SER A 130 -13.94 -4.20 -3.84
C SER A 130 -14.68 -4.05 -5.18
N THR A 131 -14.06 -3.52 -6.25
CA THR A 131 -14.71 -3.36 -7.56
C THR A 131 -13.75 -3.27 -8.77
N LYS A 132 -14.24 -3.63 -9.96
CA LYS A 132 -13.61 -3.41 -11.29
C LYS A 132 -13.24 -1.93 -11.58
N HIS A 133 -13.65 -1.00 -10.71
CA HIS A 133 -13.51 0.44 -10.85
C HIS A 133 -12.71 1.10 -9.72
N GLU A 134 -12.01 0.35 -8.87
CA GLU A 134 -11.28 0.93 -7.73
C GLU A 134 -10.38 2.11 -8.11
N PHE A 135 -9.60 1.97 -9.18
CA PHE A 135 -8.76 3.05 -9.69
C PHE A 135 -9.56 4.34 -9.99
N HIS A 136 -10.74 4.19 -10.61
CA HIS A 136 -11.63 5.32 -10.90
C HIS A 136 -12.25 5.90 -9.61
N THR A 137 -12.56 5.07 -8.63
CA THR A 137 -13.03 5.51 -7.31
C THR A 137 -11.95 6.31 -6.59
N LEU A 138 -10.71 5.85 -6.61
CA LEU A 138 -9.57 6.57 -6.03
C LEU A 138 -9.30 7.91 -6.76
N GLN A 139 -9.41 7.94 -8.09
CA GLN A 139 -9.32 9.20 -8.86
C GLN A 139 -10.42 10.19 -8.44
N LYS A 140 -11.66 9.73 -8.23
CA LYS A 140 -12.76 10.58 -7.72
C LYS A 140 -12.46 11.09 -6.31
N LEU A 141 -11.92 10.25 -5.44
CA LEU A 141 -11.56 10.63 -4.07
C LEU A 141 -10.47 11.70 -4.06
N ILE A 142 -9.45 11.60 -4.93
CA ILE A 142 -8.44 12.67 -5.08
C ILE A 142 -9.12 13.97 -5.50
N LYS A 143 -10.00 13.95 -6.52
CA LYS A 143 -10.69 15.16 -7.02
C LYS A 143 -11.61 15.82 -6.00
N LEU A 144 -12.15 15.05 -5.06
CA LEU A 144 -13.04 15.52 -4.00
C LEU A 144 -12.27 16.01 -2.76
N SER A 145 -10.98 15.68 -2.67
CA SER A 145 -10.08 16.20 -1.64
C SER A 145 -9.31 17.41 -2.17
N ASP A 146 -8.94 18.36 -1.32
CA ASP A 146 -8.07 19.49 -1.71
C ASP A 146 -6.58 19.06 -1.91
N SER A 147 -6.32 17.77 -2.16
CA SER A 147 -4.98 17.24 -2.35
C SER A 147 -4.46 17.51 -3.77
N LYS A 148 -3.16 17.82 -3.89
CA LYS A 148 -2.54 18.03 -5.20
C LYS A 148 -2.23 16.67 -5.81
N PRO A 149 -2.85 16.28 -6.94
CA PRO A 149 -2.51 15.04 -7.61
C PRO A 149 -1.05 15.10 -8.08
N ASP A 150 -0.31 14.04 -7.82
CA ASP A 150 1.04 13.94 -8.37
C ASP A 150 0.98 13.75 -9.89
N LYS A 151 1.85 14.45 -10.62
CA LYS A 151 1.83 14.58 -12.10
C LYS A 151 2.08 13.26 -12.85
N THR A 152 2.50 12.21 -12.14
CA THR A 152 2.67 10.85 -12.66
C THR A 152 1.40 10.00 -12.64
N THR A 153 0.28 10.55 -12.17
CA THR A 153 -1.05 9.91 -12.25
C THR A 153 -1.62 10.05 -13.66
N THR A 154 -0.91 9.54 -14.67
CA THR A 154 -1.46 9.42 -16.03
C THR A 154 -2.39 8.21 -16.09
N ASP A 155 -3.52 8.40 -16.77
CA ASP A 155 -4.58 7.40 -17.00
C ASP A 155 -4.06 5.99 -17.29
N PRO A 156 -4.87 4.95 -17.01
CA PRO A 156 -4.55 3.59 -17.40
C PRO A 156 -4.52 3.54 -18.93
N VAL A 157 -3.35 3.77 -19.51
CA VAL A 157 -3.08 3.45 -20.91
C VAL A 157 -3.02 1.94 -20.95
N VAL A 158 -4.18 1.37 -21.29
CA VAL A 158 -4.26 0.00 -21.79
C VAL A 158 -3.21 -0.12 -22.90
N PRO A 159 -2.27 -1.07 -22.84
CA PRO A 159 -1.31 -1.26 -23.91
C PRO A 159 -2.06 -1.38 -25.23
N VAL A 160 -1.65 -0.57 -26.22
CA VAL A 160 -2.19 -0.67 -27.59
C VAL A 160 -1.90 -2.09 -28.07
N GLY A 161 -2.94 -2.95 -28.07
CA GLY A 161 -2.81 -4.37 -28.41
C GLY A 161 -3.75 -5.33 -27.68
N VAL A 162 -4.41 -4.92 -26.58
CA VAL A 162 -5.44 -5.77 -25.93
C VAL A 162 -6.84 -5.37 -26.40
N SER A 163 -7.43 -6.27 -27.21
CA SER A 163 -8.77 -6.14 -27.78
C SER A 163 -9.84 -5.99 -26.69
N PRO A 164 -10.84 -5.09 -26.82
CA PRO A 164 -11.96 -5.04 -25.91
C PRO A 164 -12.74 -6.36 -26.01
N ALA A 165 -12.65 -7.20 -24.99
CA ALA A 165 -13.44 -8.41 -24.92
C ALA A 165 -14.94 -8.05 -24.94
N VAL A 166 -15.57 -8.55 -26.01
CA VAL A 166 -16.99 -8.57 -26.37
C VAL A 166 -17.91 -8.68 -25.14
N LEU A 167 -18.84 -7.72 -25.03
CA LEU A 167 -20.02 -7.83 -24.17
C LEU A 167 -21.03 -8.79 -24.85
N PRO A 168 -21.59 -9.80 -24.16
CA PRO A 168 -22.75 -10.52 -24.69
C PRO A 168 -23.99 -9.62 -24.58
N LEU A 169 -24.79 -9.64 -25.65
CA LEU A 169 -26.12 -9.03 -25.77
C LEU A 169 -27.12 -9.67 -24.81
#